data_AF-A0A0H1QYJ1-F1
#
_entry.id   AF-A0A0H1QYJ1-F1
#
_cell.length_a   1.000
_cell.length_b   1.000
_cell.length_c   1.000
_cell.angle_alpha   90.00
_cell.angle_beta   90.00
_cell.angle_gamma   90.00
#
_symmetry.space_group_name_H-M   'P 1'
#
loop_
_entity.id
_entity.type
_entity.pdbx_description
1 polymer ?
#
loop_
_entity_poly.entity_id
_entity_poly.type
_entity_poly.pdbx_seq_one_letter_code
_entity_poly.pdbx_strand_id
1 'polypeptide(L)'
;MGELLHILAAAIISWILFVTVDIFFRLPEAGGVSGASAIARDIEAGGGALAGGTMMGNIVCSPDASAGTLLAACGVYVAGIPGGLVAAALVFIGNRICHDPGYAGTTGAVLATFVVYGFTLVGFAATDFIAGMVIAILTIQGLSHAHASRLLARLWRVRE
;
A
#
# COMPACT_ATOMS: atom_id res chain seq x y z
N MET A 1 -4.90 24.62 9.57
CA MET A 1 -4.14 24.65 8.30
C MET A 1 -2.89 23.77 8.37
N GLY A 2 -2.05 23.89 9.42
CA GLY A 2 -0.86 23.03 9.58
C GLY A 2 -1.17 21.52 9.62
N GLU A 3 -2.17 21.11 10.39
CA GLU A 3 -2.60 19.70 10.47
C GLU A 3 -3.08 19.14 9.11
N LEU A 4 -3.85 19.93 8.35
CA LEU A 4 -4.27 19.53 7.00
C LEU A 4 -3.08 19.37 6.06
N LEU A 5 -2.07 20.24 6.16
CA LEU A 5 -0.84 20.12 5.39
C LEU A 5 -0.04 18.88 5.78
N HIS A 6 0.00 18.53 7.07
CA HIS A 6 0.64 17.29 7.54
C HIS A 6 -0.07 16.06 7.00
N ILE A 7 -1.40 16.01 7.06
CA ILE A 7 -2.18 14.88 6.51
C ILE A 7 -1.94 14.74 5.00
N LEU A 8 -1.94 15.85 4.25
CA LEU A 8 -1.68 15.82 2.80
C LEU A 8 -0.25 15.36 2.49
N ALA A 9 0.74 15.86 3.23
CA ALA A 9 2.12 15.41 3.08
C ALA A 9 2.26 13.92 3.43
N ALA A 10 1.65 13.47 4.53
CA ALA A 10 1.64 12.08 4.96
C ALA A 10 0.94 11.18 3.93
N ALA A 11 -0.12 11.65 3.28
CA ALA A 11 -0.78 10.94 2.19
C ALA A 11 0.16 10.75 0.99
N ILE A 12 0.86 11.80 0.55
CA ILE A 12 1.82 11.73 -0.56
C ILE A 12 2.98 10.79 -0.23
N ILE A 13 3.56 10.93 0.96
CA ILE A 13 4.67 10.08 1.43
C ILE A 13 4.23 8.62 1.46
N SER A 14 3.06 8.34 2.04
CA SER A 14 2.53 6.98 2.13
C SER A 14 2.22 6.39 0.76
N TRP A 15 1.63 7.19 -0.12
CA TRP A 15 1.34 6.80 -1.50
C TRP A 15 2.62 6.40 -2.25
N ILE A 16 3.65 7.25 -2.18
CA ILE A 16 4.95 6.97 -2.80
C ILE A 16 5.54 5.70 -2.21
N LEU A 17 5.48 5.54 -0.88
CA LEU A 17 6.06 4.40 -0.18
C LEU A 17 5.44 3.08 -0.64
N PHE A 18 4.12 2.91 -0.55
CA PHE A 18 3.51 1.62 -0.88
C PHE A 18 3.56 1.34 -2.39
N VAL A 19 3.33 2.34 -3.26
CA VAL A 19 3.41 2.15 -4.72
C VAL A 19 4.82 1.73 -5.13
N THR A 20 5.84 2.34 -4.53
CA THR A 20 7.24 1.96 -4.79
C THR A 20 7.53 0.54 -4.35
N VAL A 21 7.07 0.15 -3.15
CA VAL A 21 7.26 -1.21 -2.63
C VAL A 21 6.55 -2.22 -3.55
N ASP A 22 5.30 -1.97 -3.93
CA ASP A 22 4.54 -2.88 -4.78
C ASP A 22 5.16 -3.05 -6.18
N ILE A 23 5.66 -1.96 -6.78
CA ILE A 23 6.40 -2.01 -8.05
C ILE A 23 7.72 -2.76 -7.86
N PHE A 24 8.45 -2.52 -6.77
CA PHE A 24 9.71 -3.20 -6.50
C PHE A 24 9.52 -4.73 -6.47
N PHE A 25 8.47 -5.19 -5.77
CA PHE A 25 8.08 -6.60 -5.68
C PHE A 25 7.31 -7.14 -6.90
N ARG A 26 7.19 -6.35 -7.97
CA ARG A 26 6.61 -6.77 -9.26
C ARG A 26 5.14 -7.21 -9.19
N LEU A 27 4.36 -6.63 -8.28
CA LEU A 27 2.93 -6.88 -8.21
C LEU A 27 2.15 -6.58 -9.52
N PRO A 28 2.59 -5.68 -10.43
CA PRO A 28 1.92 -5.49 -11.72
C PRO A 28 2.14 -6.61 -12.75
N GLU A 29 3.14 -7.48 -12.56
CA GLU A 29 3.57 -8.47 -13.56
C GLU A 29 2.60 -9.67 -13.64
N ALA A 30 2.18 -10.20 -12.50
CA ALA A 30 1.28 -11.34 -12.42
C ALA A 30 0.43 -11.34 -11.13
N GLY A 31 -0.72 -12.01 -11.18
CA GLY A 31 -1.55 -12.22 -9.99
C GLY A 31 -0.89 -13.22 -9.05
N GLY A 32 -0.52 -12.78 -7.85
CA GLY A 32 0.11 -13.61 -6.82
C GLY A 32 -0.86 -14.55 -6.10
N VAL A 33 -2.16 -14.27 -6.21
CA VAL A 33 -3.25 -15.03 -5.59
C VAL A 33 -4.44 -15.18 -6.55
N SER A 34 -5.25 -16.23 -6.36
CA SER A 34 -6.30 -16.64 -7.30
C SER A 34 -7.34 -15.55 -7.64
N GLY A 35 -7.63 -14.66 -6.69
CA GLY A 35 -8.56 -13.53 -6.88
C GLY A 35 -8.00 -12.37 -7.70
N ALA A 36 -6.68 -12.15 -7.68
CA ALA A 36 -6.05 -10.99 -8.32
C ALA A 36 -6.27 -10.98 -9.84
N SER A 37 -6.15 -12.15 -10.47
CA SER A 37 -6.37 -12.29 -11.92
C SER A 37 -7.82 -12.07 -12.34
N ALA A 38 -8.79 -12.35 -11.47
CA ALA A 38 -10.19 -12.09 -11.75
C ALA A 38 -10.48 -10.58 -11.71
N ILE A 39 -9.96 -9.89 -10.69
CA ILE A 39 -10.07 -8.43 -10.54
C ILE A 39 -9.39 -7.72 -11.72
N ALA A 40 -8.20 -8.18 -12.12
CA ALA A 40 -7.46 -7.59 -13.24
C ALA A 40 -8.26 -7.62 -14.55
N ARG A 41 -8.90 -8.75 -14.86
CA ARG A 41 -9.74 -8.92 -16.06
C ARG A 41 -11.02 -8.07 -16.01
N ASP A 42 -11.64 -7.96 -14.84
CA ASP A 42 -12.83 -7.11 -14.66
C ASP A 42 -12.50 -5.62 -14.87
N ILE A 43 -11.38 -5.17 -14.31
CA ILE A 43 -10.86 -3.81 -14.50
C ILE A 43 -10.50 -3.55 -15.97
N GLU A 44 -9.87 -4.50 -16.65
CA GLU A 44 -9.57 -4.41 -18.09
C GLU A 44 -10.85 -4.31 -18.93
N ALA A 45 -11.85 -5.15 -18.65
CA ALA A 45 -13.16 -5.10 -19.31
C ALA A 45 -13.87 -3.74 -19.10
N GLY A 46 -13.64 -3.10 -17.95
CA GLY A 46 -14.11 -1.75 -17.63
C GLY A 46 -13.29 -0.61 -18.26
N GLY A 47 -12.34 -0.89 -19.17
CA GLY A 47 -11.50 0.11 -19.83
C GLY A 47 -10.26 0.55 -19.02
N GLY A 48 -9.88 -0.25 -18.01
CA GLY A 48 -8.62 -0.12 -17.29
C GLY A 48 -7.43 -0.74 -18.02
N ALA A 49 -6.30 -0.86 -17.33
CA ALA A 49 -5.10 -1.51 -17.85
C ALA A 49 -4.78 -2.78 -17.07
N LEU A 50 -4.50 -3.90 -17.76
CA LEU A 50 -4.31 -5.21 -17.15
C LEU A 50 -3.23 -5.20 -16.06
N ALA A 51 -2.01 -4.69 -16.34
CA ALA A 51 -0.92 -4.65 -15.36
C ALA A 51 -1.29 -3.87 -14.08
N GLY A 52 -1.98 -2.73 -14.23
CA GLY A 52 -2.47 -1.96 -13.10
C GLY A 52 -3.61 -2.67 -12.37
N GLY A 53 -4.49 -3.35 -13.10
CA GLY A 53 -5.55 -4.18 -12.54
C GLY A 53 -5.00 -5.37 -11.77
N THR A 54 -3.91 -5.98 -12.22
CA THR A 54 -3.19 -7.05 -11.54
C THR A 54 -2.60 -6.57 -10.22
N MET A 55 -1.95 -5.40 -10.23
CA MET A 55 -1.46 -4.78 -9.00
C MET A 55 -2.61 -4.53 -8.03
N MET A 56 -3.69 -3.88 -8.48
CA MET A 56 -4.87 -3.64 -7.63
C MET A 56 -5.50 -4.94 -7.11
N GLY A 57 -5.56 -5.99 -7.93
CA GLY A 57 -6.05 -7.30 -7.52
C GLY A 57 -5.18 -7.93 -6.44
N ASN A 58 -3.86 -7.82 -6.56
CA ASN A 58 -2.93 -8.29 -5.52
C ASN A 58 -3.13 -7.51 -4.21
N ILE A 59 -3.30 -6.20 -4.30
CA ILE A 59 -3.59 -5.33 -3.16
C ILE A 59 -4.88 -5.75 -2.42
N VAL A 60 -5.94 -6.09 -3.15
CA VAL A 60 -7.23 -6.47 -2.54
C VAL A 60 -7.21 -7.89 -1.96
N CYS A 61 -6.47 -8.81 -2.58
CA CYS A 61 -6.55 -10.23 -2.27
C CYS A 61 -5.49 -10.74 -1.29
N SER A 62 -4.48 -9.94 -0.93
CA SER A 62 -3.49 -10.28 0.09
C SER A 62 -3.05 -9.04 0.88
N PRO A 63 -2.42 -9.20 2.06
CA PRO A 63 -1.84 -8.08 2.78
C PRO A 63 -0.62 -7.56 2.02
N ASP A 64 -0.86 -6.57 1.17
CA ASP A 64 0.13 -5.88 0.34
C ASP A 64 0.82 -4.73 1.11
N ALA A 65 1.63 -3.94 0.41
CA ALA A 65 2.27 -2.79 1.01
C ALA A 65 1.25 -1.77 1.55
N SER A 66 0.11 -1.56 0.91
CA SER A 66 -0.89 -0.58 1.36
C SER A 66 -1.56 -1.00 2.69
N ALA A 67 -1.96 -2.27 2.84
CA ALA A 67 -2.46 -2.81 4.10
C ALA A 67 -1.37 -2.87 5.19
N GLY A 68 -0.16 -3.27 4.81
CA GLY A 68 0.98 -3.36 5.72
C GLY A 68 1.41 -2.00 6.27
N THR A 69 1.48 -0.99 5.41
CA THR A 69 1.81 0.39 5.82
C THR A 69 0.77 0.98 6.76
N LEU A 70 -0.53 0.79 6.49
CA LEU A 70 -1.61 1.25 7.36
C LEU A 70 -1.57 0.59 8.75
N LEU A 71 -1.40 -0.74 8.80
CA LEU A 71 -1.32 -1.45 10.07
C LEU A 71 -0.07 -1.02 10.87
N ALA A 72 1.05 -0.77 10.19
CA ALA A 72 2.26 -0.24 10.84
C ALA A 72 2.03 1.17 11.41
N ALA A 73 1.34 2.07 10.71
CA ALA A 73 1.01 3.39 11.24
C ALA A 73 0.14 3.30 12.50
N CYS A 74 -0.87 2.41 12.50
CA CYS A 74 -1.66 2.11 13.69
C CYS A 74 -0.80 1.53 14.83
N GLY A 75 0.12 0.62 14.52
CA GLY A 75 1.05 0.05 15.49
C GLY A 75 1.95 1.11 16.12
N VAL A 76 2.53 2.00 15.30
CA VAL A 76 3.36 3.12 15.75
C VAL A 76 2.57 4.09 16.63
N TYR A 77 1.32 4.36 16.27
CA TYR A 77 0.43 5.19 17.10
C TYR A 77 0.21 4.59 18.51
N VAL A 78 0.04 3.26 18.61
CA VAL A 78 -0.24 2.60 19.89
C VAL A 78 1.02 2.42 20.75
N ALA A 79 2.14 2.00 20.15
CA ALA A 79 3.32 1.55 20.90
C ALA A 79 4.66 1.93 20.27
N GLY A 80 4.69 2.89 19.34
CA GLY A 80 5.93 3.29 18.65
C GLY A 80 6.52 2.16 17.79
N ILE A 81 7.84 2.10 17.68
CA ILE A 81 8.55 1.09 16.88
C ILE A 81 8.10 -0.35 17.22
N PRO A 82 8.02 -0.78 18.51
CA PRO A 82 7.51 -2.11 18.86
C PRO A 82 6.14 -2.42 18.25
N GLY A 83 5.20 -1.48 18.29
CA GLY A 83 3.87 -1.68 17.72
C GLY A 83 3.89 -1.85 16.21
N GLY A 84 4.71 -1.08 15.50
CA GLY A 84 4.90 -1.23 14.05
C GLY A 84 5.56 -2.56 13.65
N LEU A 85 6.52 -3.06 14.45
CA LEU A 85 7.13 -4.37 14.23
C LEU A 85 6.16 -5.53 14.50
N VAL A 86 5.30 -5.40 15.51
CA VAL A 86 4.19 -6.36 15.74
C VAL A 86 3.24 -6.34 14.54
N ALA A 87 2.89 -5.16 14.02
CA ALA A 87 2.10 -5.06 12.79
C ALA A 87 2.77 -5.78 11.60
N ALA A 88 4.08 -5.61 11.41
CA ALA A 88 4.80 -6.33 10.36
C ALA A 88 4.76 -7.86 10.53
N ALA A 89 4.85 -8.36 11.77
CA ALA A 89 4.70 -9.79 12.06
C ALA A 89 3.28 -10.29 11.75
N LEU A 90 2.25 -9.52 12.11
CA LEU A 90 0.85 -9.85 11.78
C LEU A 90 0.61 -9.88 10.28
N VAL A 91 1.17 -8.91 9.54
CA VAL A 91 1.10 -8.86 8.07
C VAL A 91 1.79 -10.08 7.46
N PHE A 92 2.98 -10.45 7.97
CA PHE A 92 3.66 -11.67 7.52
C PHE A 92 2.80 -12.93 7.72
N ILE A 93 2.16 -13.08 8.89
CA ILE A 93 1.23 -14.19 9.15
C ILE A 93 0.05 -14.14 8.17
N GLY A 94 -0.54 -12.96 7.96
CA GLY A 94 -1.62 -12.74 7.01
C GLY A 94 -1.28 -13.18 5.59
N ASN A 95 -0.08 -12.85 5.10
CA ASN A 95 0.38 -13.26 3.77
C ASN A 95 0.34 -14.78 3.60
N ARG A 96 0.75 -15.54 4.63
CA ARG A 96 0.75 -17.01 4.59
C ARG A 96 -0.67 -17.57 4.63
N ILE A 97 -1.58 -16.94 5.38
CA ILE A 97 -3.00 -17.31 5.39
C ILE A 97 -3.62 -17.09 4.00
N CYS A 98 -3.28 -15.97 3.35
CA CYS A 98 -3.73 -15.64 2.00
C CYS A 98 -3.01 -16.42 0.89
N HIS A 99 -2.11 -17.35 1.24
CA HIS A 99 -1.28 -18.09 0.30
C HIS A 99 -0.46 -17.20 -0.65
N ASP A 100 -0.09 -16.00 -0.19
CA ASP A 100 0.80 -15.10 -0.90
C ASP A 100 2.26 -15.43 -0.54
N PRO A 101 3.09 -15.89 -1.50
CA PRO A 101 4.50 -16.14 -1.24
C PRO A 101 5.29 -14.85 -1.00
N GLY A 102 4.77 -13.71 -1.46
CA GLY A 102 5.41 -12.40 -1.47
C GLY A 102 5.62 -11.77 -0.10
N TYR A 103 6.47 -10.74 -0.10
CA TYR A 103 6.88 -9.99 1.09
C TYR A 103 6.53 -8.50 1.00
N ALA A 104 5.79 -8.07 -0.03
CA ALA A 104 5.47 -6.66 -0.25
C ALA A 104 4.82 -6.02 0.98
N GLY A 105 3.80 -6.67 1.57
CA GLY A 105 3.18 -6.15 2.79
C GLY A 105 4.09 -6.15 4.00
N THR A 106 4.85 -7.21 4.24
CA THR A 106 5.77 -7.26 5.39
C THR A 106 6.86 -6.20 5.28
N THR A 107 7.46 -6.06 4.09
CA THR A 107 8.46 -5.02 3.81
C THR A 107 7.84 -3.63 3.92
N GLY A 108 6.65 -3.42 3.36
CA GLY A 108 5.89 -2.19 3.50
C GLY A 108 5.66 -1.81 4.97
N ALA A 109 5.22 -2.76 5.80
CA ALA A 109 4.99 -2.55 7.22
C ALA A 109 6.28 -2.17 8.00
N VAL A 110 7.39 -2.86 7.71
CA VAL A 110 8.69 -2.54 8.34
C VAL A 110 9.15 -1.14 7.93
N LEU A 111 9.11 -0.81 6.63
CA LEU A 111 9.52 0.51 6.15
C LEU A 111 8.61 1.61 6.71
N ALA A 112 7.29 1.41 6.68
CA ALA A 112 6.34 2.35 7.23
C ALA A 112 6.54 2.59 8.73
N THR A 113 6.90 1.55 9.49
CA THR A 113 7.21 1.70 10.93
C THR A 113 8.29 2.75 11.15
N PHE A 114 9.41 2.66 10.43
CA PHE A 114 10.52 3.60 10.57
C PHE A 114 10.23 4.96 9.95
N VAL A 115 9.51 5.00 8.81
CA VAL A 115 9.09 6.26 8.18
C VAL A 115 8.17 7.04 9.11
N VAL A 116 7.06 6.43 9.55
CA VAL A 116 6.08 7.08 10.43
C VAL A 116 6.76 7.53 11.72
N TYR A 117 7.52 6.65 12.38
CA TYR A 117 8.24 7.01 13.59
C TYR A 117 9.24 8.16 13.36
N GLY A 118 10.02 8.13 12.28
CA GLY A 118 10.94 9.21 11.93
C GLY A 118 10.23 10.54 11.72
N PHE A 119 9.08 10.54 11.06
CA PHE A 119 8.27 11.76 10.89
C PHE A 119 7.65 12.26 12.19
N THR A 120 7.37 11.37 13.15
CA THR A 120 6.94 11.82 14.49
C THR A 120 7.99 12.65 15.22
N LEU A 121 9.27 12.44 14.94
CA LEU A 121 10.37 13.22 15.52
C LEU A 121 10.47 14.65 14.95
N VAL A 122 9.91 14.89 13.77
CA VAL A 122 9.90 16.21 13.10
C VAL A 122 8.54 16.91 13.17
N GLY A 123 7.64 16.44 14.05
CA GLY A 123 6.40 17.14 14.40
C GLY A 123 5.13 16.62 13.71
N PHE A 124 5.18 15.49 13.02
CA PHE A 124 3.96 14.81 12.53
C PHE A 124 3.34 13.97 13.65
N ALA A 125 2.01 13.86 13.67
CA ALA A 125 1.36 12.84 14.48
C ALA A 125 1.28 11.52 13.68
N ALA A 126 1.36 10.38 14.37
CA ALA A 126 1.10 9.10 13.71
C ALA A 126 -0.33 9.02 13.14
N THR A 127 -1.29 9.75 13.74
CA THR A 127 -2.65 9.92 13.22
C THR A 127 -2.69 10.61 11.85
N ASP A 128 -1.75 11.52 11.57
CA ASP A 128 -1.65 12.19 10.26
C ASP A 128 -1.33 11.16 9.18
N PHE A 129 -0.47 10.17 9.50
CA PHE A 129 -0.14 9.05 8.62
C PHE A 129 -1.29 8.07 8.48
N ILE A 130 -2.03 7.77 9.55
CA ILE A 130 -3.23 6.91 9.44
C ILE A 130 -4.25 7.55 8.48
N ALA A 131 -4.58 8.83 8.68
CA ALA A 131 -5.49 9.56 7.81
C ALA A 131 -4.94 9.66 6.37
N GLY A 132 -3.66 9.99 6.22
CA GLY A 132 -2.99 10.09 4.93
C GLY A 132 -2.96 8.77 4.16
N MET A 133 -2.72 7.64 4.83
CA MET A 133 -2.73 6.31 4.23
C MET A 133 -4.12 5.92 3.75
N VAL A 134 -5.17 6.22 4.51
CA VAL A 134 -6.55 6.01 4.05
C VAL A 134 -6.83 6.82 2.79
N ILE A 135 -6.44 8.09 2.74
CA ILE A 135 -6.56 8.92 1.53
C ILE A 135 -5.78 8.29 0.36
N ALA A 136 -4.53 7.90 0.60
CA ALA A 136 -3.68 7.32 -0.44
C ALA A 136 -4.26 6.01 -1.00
N ILE A 137 -4.75 5.13 -0.13
CA ILE A 137 -5.45 3.89 -0.53
C ILE A 137 -6.69 4.20 -1.35
N LEU A 138 -7.52 5.16 -0.93
CA LEU A 138 -8.71 5.56 -1.67
C LEU A 138 -8.37 6.12 -3.06
N THR A 139 -7.25 6.81 -3.22
CA THR A 139 -6.86 7.31 -4.56
C THR A 139 -6.50 6.20 -5.54
N ILE A 140 -5.95 5.08 -5.05
CA ILE A 140 -5.59 3.93 -5.89
C ILE A 140 -6.75 2.96 -6.06
N GLN A 141 -7.52 2.70 -5.00
CA GLN A 141 -8.53 1.63 -4.98
C GLN A 141 -9.97 2.12 -4.89
N GLY A 142 -10.22 3.33 -4.42
CA GLY A 142 -11.58 3.78 -4.08
C GLY A 142 -12.26 4.68 -5.11
N LEU A 143 -11.50 5.48 -5.87
CA LEU A 143 -12.09 6.53 -6.73
C LEU A 143 -12.45 6.04 -8.14
N SER A 144 -11.50 5.44 -8.85
CA SER A 144 -11.76 4.93 -10.19
C SER A 144 -10.74 3.86 -10.59
N HIS A 145 -11.18 2.60 -10.55
CA HIS A 145 -10.33 1.46 -10.89
C HIS A 145 -9.74 1.56 -12.31
N ALA A 146 -10.49 2.05 -13.29
CA ALA A 146 -10.01 2.21 -14.66
C ALA A 146 -8.94 3.29 -14.82
N HIS A 147 -9.05 4.43 -14.10
CA HIS A 147 -8.04 5.49 -14.16
C HIS A 147 -6.81 5.15 -13.33
N ALA A 148 -7.02 4.61 -12.12
CA ALA A 148 -5.93 4.19 -11.24
C ALA A 148 -5.10 3.05 -11.86
N SER A 149 -5.74 2.04 -12.45
CA SER A 149 -5.01 0.97 -13.15
C SER A 149 -4.18 1.50 -14.33
N ARG A 150 -4.71 2.45 -15.10
CA ARG A 150 -3.95 3.11 -16.17
C ARG A 150 -2.75 3.91 -15.64
N LEU A 151 -2.90 4.59 -14.51
CA LEU A 151 -1.80 5.30 -13.85
C LEU A 151 -0.73 4.31 -13.39
N LEU A 152 -1.11 3.26 -12.67
CA LEU A 152 -0.19 2.22 -12.18
C LEU A 152 0.54 1.52 -13.34
N ALA A 153 -0.16 1.20 -14.43
CA ALA A 153 0.46 0.62 -15.61
C ALA A 153 1.48 1.56 -16.28
N ARG A 154 1.24 2.88 -16.27
CA ARG A 154 2.23 3.86 -16.76
C ARG A 154 3.46 3.89 -15.86
N LEU A 155 3.28 3.88 -14.54
CA LEU A 155 4.39 3.85 -13.59
C LEU A 155 5.21 2.58 -13.72
N TRP A 156 4.56 1.43 -13.95
CA TRP A 156 5.22 0.17 -14.23
C TRP A 156 6.12 0.24 -15.48
N ARG A 157 5.61 0.80 -16.59
CA ARG A 157 6.36 0.94 -17.84
C ARG A 157 7.59 1.83 -17.75
N VAL A 158 7.68 2.74 -16.78
CA VAL A 158 8.87 3.60 -16.59
C VAL A 158 10.07 2.80 -16.04
N ARG A 159 9.82 1.61 -15.46
CA ARG A 159 10.86 0.72 -14.96
C ARG A 159 11.46 -0.18 -16.05
N GLU A 160 10.69 -0.48 -17.11
CA GLU A 160 11.12 -1.28 -18.27
C GLU A 160 12.07 -0.47 -19.19
#